data_AF-A0A815Q4G8-F1
#
_entry.id   AF-A0A815Q4G8-F1
#
_cell.length_a   1.000
_cell.length_b   1.000
_cell.length_c   1.000
_cell.angle_alpha   90.00
_cell.angle_beta   90.00
_cell.angle_gamma   90.00
#
_symmetry.space_group_name_H-M   'P 1'
#
loop_
_entity.id
_entity.type
_entity.pdbx_description
1 polymer ?
#
loop_
_entity_poly.entity_id
_entity_poly.type
_entity_poly.pdbx_seq_one_letter_code
_entity_poly.pdbx_strand_id
1 'polypeptide(L)'
;MNTRYLQSICNNDLHHLLIITSLVCGLEFCTASAFTYIPPILLKAGISESLMTWLMGCGPLLGFLLCPVVGHASDRCRSRYGKRRPFIVGFCLTIIFCLILIPQSEAIGELLRAPKLGLYLLVITCVLFDFSAQACFNPCESLIYDVCKGTPQENSCFFVYSFMTSFGGCLGYLITATDWTESFLSNYLQGQEKLTFIVILLFFTITLCSTLISANEKVYDSLDEQISFSDTQIIYSLFPIDFLKYVFYTISNSVKTIITMPFVLRRLTLAECCSWSALMTFNLFFTDFVGQTIYNGDPSADESSVERIRYDQGVRAASYGLLFHCIVGALYAPLLKPLINQFGIHLTFSFGMFIFALSMLVTYISRNIIIVNIMASLTGLGMASLTSIPYTLVMTYYANRE
;
A
#
# COMPACT_ATOMS: atom_id res chain seq x y z
N MET A 1 -23.76 -23.95 -24.91
CA MET A 1 -22.83 -23.71 -23.79
C MET A 1 -23.34 -24.46 -22.57
N ASN A 2 -22.54 -25.37 -22.02
CA ASN A 2 -22.98 -26.39 -21.07
C ASN A 2 -23.09 -25.81 -19.64
N THR A 3 -24.28 -25.87 -19.04
CA THR A 3 -24.63 -25.33 -17.71
C THR A 3 -23.76 -25.85 -16.56
N ARG A 4 -23.12 -27.03 -16.72
CA ARG A 4 -22.14 -27.56 -15.76
C ARG A 4 -20.79 -26.83 -15.76
N TYR A 5 -20.40 -26.17 -16.85
CA TYR A 5 -19.14 -25.41 -16.91
C TYR A 5 -19.25 -24.08 -16.15
N LEU A 6 -20.43 -23.44 -16.19
CA LEU A 6 -20.73 -22.23 -15.44
C LEU A 6 -20.85 -22.49 -13.93
N GLN A 7 -21.35 -23.66 -13.53
CA GLN A 7 -21.49 -24.02 -12.11
C GLN A 7 -20.16 -24.39 -11.42
N SER A 8 -19.18 -24.89 -12.18
CA SER A 8 -17.81 -25.15 -11.71
C SER A 8 -17.00 -23.86 -11.47
N ILE A 9 -17.37 -22.78 -12.14
CA ILE A 9 -16.76 -21.44 -11.99
C ILE A 9 -17.25 -20.80 -10.67
N CYS A 10 -18.56 -20.85 -10.38
CA CYS A 10 -19.17 -20.22 -9.19
C CYS A 10 -18.55 -20.58 -7.81
N ASN A 11 -18.07 -21.82 -7.60
CA ASN A 11 -17.43 -22.21 -6.32
C ASN A 11 -15.89 -22.02 -6.34
N ASN A 12 -15.30 -21.84 -7.52
CA ASN A 12 -13.87 -21.56 -7.69
C ASN A 12 -13.56 -20.05 -7.72
N ASP A 13 -14.56 -19.19 -7.86
CA ASP A 13 -14.36 -17.75 -8.07
C ASP A 13 -13.80 -17.00 -6.86
N LEU A 14 -14.28 -17.27 -5.62
CA LEU A 14 -13.79 -16.56 -4.44
C LEU A 14 -12.35 -17.00 -4.10
N HIS A 15 -12.07 -18.30 -4.13
CA HIS A 15 -10.72 -18.81 -3.89
C HIS A 15 -9.72 -18.28 -4.91
N HIS A 16 -10.11 -18.25 -6.19
CA HIS A 16 -9.29 -17.67 -7.26
C HIS A 16 -9.04 -16.17 -7.03
N LEU A 17 -10.07 -15.43 -6.63
CA LEU A 17 -9.95 -14.01 -6.30
C LEU A 17 -9.04 -13.77 -5.09
N LEU A 18 -9.15 -14.58 -4.03
CA LEU A 18 -8.29 -14.53 -2.85
C LEU A 18 -6.81 -14.81 -3.21
N ILE A 19 -6.56 -15.74 -4.13
CA ILE A 19 -5.19 -16.04 -4.57
C ILE A 19 -4.64 -14.90 -5.44
N ILE A 20 -5.43 -14.34 -6.36
CA ILE A 20 -4.98 -13.18 -7.16
C ILE A 20 -4.65 -11.99 -6.27
N THR A 21 -5.49 -11.72 -5.26
CA THR A 21 -5.30 -10.64 -4.30
C THR A 21 -4.28 -10.94 -3.20
N SER A 22 -3.68 -12.14 -3.17
CA SER A 22 -2.64 -12.50 -2.19
C SER A 22 -1.41 -11.59 -2.26
N LEU A 23 -1.02 -11.13 -3.46
CA LEU A 23 0.06 -10.15 -3.62
C LEU A 23 -0.26 -8.81 -2.94
N VAL A 24 -1.52 -8.36 -2.94
CA VAL A 24 -1.94 -7.11 -2.28
C VAL A 24 -1.77 -7.25 -0.76
N CYS A 25 -2.11 -8.41 -0.20
CA CYS A 25 -1.80 -8.74 1.18
C CYS A 25 -0.29 -8.69 1.45
N GLY A 26 0.54 -9.28 0.58
CA GLY A 26 1.99 -9.21 0.67
C GLY A 26 2.57 -7.79 0.59
N LEU A 27 2.03 -6.95 -0.30
CA LEU A 27 2.41 -5.55 -0.45
C LEU A 27 2.08 -4.74 0.80
N GLU A 28 0.86 -4.86 1.33
CA GLU A 28 0.46 -4.15 2.54
C GLU A 28 1.25 -4.63 3.75
N PHE A 29 1.50 -5.94 3.85
CA PHE A 29 2.37 -6.50 4.88
C PHE A 29 3.77 -5.88 4.87
N CYS A 30 4.41 -5.76 3.70
CA CYS A 30 5.70 -5.10 3.56
C CYS A 30 5.62 -3.61 3.92
N THR A 31 4.58 -2.91 3.44
CA THR A 31 4.41 -1.46 3.62
C THR A 31 4.15 -1.12 5.09
N ALA A 32 3.25 -1.84 5.76
CA ALA A 32 2.94 -1.67 7.18
C ALA A 32 4.17 -1.94 8.05
N SER A 33 4.93 -3.01 7.78
CA SER A 33 6.19 -3.27 8.49
C SER A 33 7.24 -2.19 8.22
N ALA A 34 7.33 -1.69 6.99
CA ALA A 34 8.27 -0.64 6.63
C ALA A 34 7.97 0.68 7.33
N PHE A 35 6.70 1.08 7.48
CA PHE A 35 6.32 2.28 8.23
C PHE A 35 6.77 2.22 9.70
N THR A 36 6.82 1.04 10.31
CA THR A 36 7.28 0.90 11.69
C THR A 36 8.80 0.81 11.81
N TYR A 37 9.48 0.11 10.90
CA TYR A 37 10.93 -0.16 11.01
C TYR A 37 11.83 0.86 10.32
N ILE A 38 11.42 1.46 9.21
CA ILE A 38 12.28 2.40 8.46
C ILE A 38 12.59 3.66 9.28
N PRO A 39 11.63 4.32 9.96
CA PRO A 39 11.93 5.51 10.76
C PRO A 39 13.05 5.31 11.80
N PRO A 40 12.97 4.32 12.72
CA PRO A 40 14.04 4.11 13.70
C PRO A 40 15.38 3.70 13.06
N ILE A 41 15.37 2.96 11.95
CA ILE A 41 16.60 2.61 11.22
C ILE A 41 17.28 3.86 10.64
N LEU A 42 16.51 4.80 10.08
CA LEU A 42 17.03 6.06 9.56
C LEU A 42 17.60 6.93 10.68
N LEU A 43 16.89 7.04 11.82
CA LEU A 43 17.36 7.78 12.98
C LEU A 43 18.67 7.17 13.54
N LYS A 44 18.74 5.84 13.66
CA LYS A 44 19.94 5.11 14.09
C LYS A 44 21.14 5.33 13.16
N ALA A 45 20.89 5.49 11.87
CA ALA A 45 21.92 5.83 10.88
C ALA A 45 22.42 7.29 10.97
N GLY A 46 21.88 8.10 11.90
CA GLY A 46 22.28 9.49 12.15
C GLY A 46 21.52 10.53 11.32
N ILE A 47 20.37 10.18 10.74
CA ILE A 47 19.51 11.11 10.01
C ILE A 47 18.66 11.89 11.01
N SER A 48 18.64 13.22 10.91
CA SER A 48 17.77 14.05 11.75
C SER A 48 16.28 13.77 11.47
N GLU A 49 15.42 13.90 12.49
CA GLU A 49 13.97 13.73 12.39
C GLU A 49 13.35 14.53 11.22
N SER A 50 13.77 15.79 11.02
CA SER A 50 13.27 16.63 9.93
C SER A 50 13.55 16.05 8.54
N LEU A 51 14.75 15.50 8.33
CA LEU A 51 15.15 14.87 7.07
C LEU A 51 14.43 13.54 6.87
N MET A 52 14.24 12.76 7.95
CA MET A 52 13.45 11.53 7.92
C MET A 52 12.02 11.80 7.40
N THR A 53 11.33 12.83 7.92
CA THR A 53 9.99 13.19 7.45
C THR A 53 9.97 13.56 5.96
N TRP A 54 10.99 14.31 5.48
CA TRP A 54 11.13 14.60 4.06
C TRP A 54 11.34 13.33 3.22
N LEU A 55 12.18 12.41 3.70
CA LEU A 55 12.46 11.14 3.01
C LEU A 55 11.22 10.25 2.90
N MET A 56 10.42 10.18 3.96
CA MET A 56 9.14 9.46 3.95
C MET A 56 8.10 10.15 3.06
N GLY A 57 8.16 11.47 2.92
CA GLY A 57 7.32 12.22 1.98
C GLY A 57 7.73 12.07 0.51
N CYS A 58 8.99 11.71 0.22
CA CYS A 58 9.48 11.55 -1.15
C CYS A 58 8.78 10.42 -1.90
N GLY A 59 8.47 9.29 -1.25
CA GLY A 59 7.79 8.16 -1.89
C GLY A 59 6.41 8.54 -2.46
N PRO A 60 5.50 9.11 -1.65
CA PRO A 60 4.21 9.63 -2.13
C PRO A 60 4.34 10.72 -3.20
N LEU A 61 5.33 11.61 -3.10
CA LEU A 61 5.57 12.64 -4.12
C LEU A 61 5.99 12.03 -5.47
N LEU A 62 6.88 11.03 -5.44
CA LEU A 62 7.24 10.26 -6.63
C LEU A 62 6.05 9.49 -7.17
N GLY A 63 5.23 8.91 -6.29
CA GLY A 63 3.98 8.25 -6.65
C GLY A 63 3.04 9.19 -7.40
N PHE A 64 2.79 10.39 -6.87
CA PHE A 64 1.93 11.39 -7.51
C PHE A 64 2.40 11.75 -8.95
N LEU A 65 3.71 11.86 -9.16
CA LEU A 65 4.27 12.22 -10.47
C LEU A 65 4.38 11.05 -11.45
N LEU A 66 4.78 9.87 -10.97
CA LEU A 66 5.15 8.73 -11.82
C LEU A 66 4.04 7.69 -11.95
N CYS A 67 3.11 7.56 -11.00
CA CYS A 67 2.00 6.62 -11.11
C CYS A 67 1.12 6.86 -12.36
N PRO A 68 0.81 8.10 -12.78
CA PRO A 68 0.10 8.32 -14.05
C PRO A 68 0.90 7.85 -15.27
N VAL A 69 2.22 8.01 -15.25
CA VAL A 69 3.14 7.57 -16.32
C VAL A 69 3.15 6.05 -16.41
N VAL A 70 3.28 5.39 -15.27
CA VAL A 70 3.24 3.93 -15.13
C VAL A 70 1.87 3.39 -15.55
N GLY A 71 0.78 4.03 -15.14
CA GLY A 71 -0.58 3.65 -15.52
C GLY A 71 -0.78 3.72 -17.03
N HIS A 72 -0.42 4.85 -17.66
CA HIS A 72 -0.50 5.02 -19.12
C HIS A 72 0.39 4.02 -19.89
N ALA A 73 1.61 3.77 -19.40
CA ALA A 73 2.52 2.79 -19.99
C ALA A 73 1.99 1.35 -19.85
N SER A 74 1.46 1.01 -18.68
CA SER A 74 0.81 -0.28 -18.42
C SER A 74 -0.41 -0.45 -19.30
N ASP A 75 -1.19 0.61 -19.51
CA ASP A 75 -2.40 0.53 -20.33
C ASP A 75 -2.17 0.12 -21.77
N ARG A 76 -1.00 0.46 -22.31
CA ARG A 76 -0.59 0.22 -23.71
C ARG A 76 0.39 -0.94 -23.87
N CYS A 77 0.70 -1.66 -22.79
CA CYS A 77 1.66 -2.75 -22.83
C CYS A 77 1.11 -3.96 -23.60
N ARG A 78 1.88 -4.44 -24.59
CA ARG A 78 1.53 -5.60 -25.44
C ARG A 78 2.41 -6.82 -25.16
N SER A 79 2.87 -6.99 -23.92
CA SER A 79 3.74 -8.12 -23.58
C SER A 79 2.99 -9.45 -23.71
N ARG A 80 3.74 -10.51 -24.05
CA ARG A 80 3.21 -11.89 -24.12
C ARG A 80 2.69 -12.41 -22.78
N TYR A 81 3.13 -11.80 -21.68
CA TYR A 81 2.73 -12.13 -20.32
C TYR A 81 1.47 -11.38 -19.85
N GLY A 82 0.87 -10.55 -20.72
CA GLY A 82 -0.26 -9.70 -20.37
C GLY A 82 0.11 -8.21 -20.30
N LYS A 83 -0.91 -7.39 -20.05
CA LYS A 83 -0.85 -5.92 -20.04
C LYS A 83 -0.33 -5.39 -18.69
N ARG A 84 -0.73 -5.99 -17.56
CA ARG A 84 -0.39 -5.49 -16.21
C ARG A 84 0.80 -6.23 -15.60
N ARG A 85 0.87 -7.54 -15.81
CA ARG A 85 1.87 -8.44 -15.23
C ARG A 85 3.34 -7.98 -15.33
N PRO A 86 3.86 -7.45 -16.45
CA PRO A 86 5.26 -7.00 -16.51
C PRO A 86 5.59 -5.88 -15.54
N PHE A 87 4.65 -4.96 -15.30
CA PHE A 87 4.82 -3.85 -14.36
C PHE A 87 4.77 -4.34 -12.92
N ILE A 88 3.82 -5.24 -12.61
CA ILE A 88 3.71 -5.87 -11.28
C ILE A 88 5.03 -6.59 -10.95
N VAL A 89 5.54 -7.43 -11.85
CA VAL A 89 6.81 -8.14 -11.65
C VAL A 89 7.98 -7.16 -11.50
N GLY A 90 8.04 -6.11 -12.31
CA GLY A 90 9.09 -5.09 -12.22
C GLY A 90 9.14 -4.40 -10.86
N PHE A 91 7.98 -3.97 -10.33
CA PHE A 91 7.91 -3.40 -8.98
C PHE A 91 8.24 -4.41 -7.90
N CYS A 92 7.71 -5.63 -7.99
CA CYS A 92 7.97 -6.67 -6.99
C CYS A 92 9.44 -7.08 -6.92
N LEU A 93 10.14 -7.15 -8.07
CA LEU A 93 11.59 -7.37 -8.10
C LEU A 93 12.36 -6.22 -7.43
N THR A 94 11.91 -4.98 -7.65
CA THR A 94 12.49 -3.79 -7.02
C THR A 94 12.28 -3.81 -5.51
N ILE A 95 11.08 -4.20 -5.04
CA ILE A 95 10.76 -4.36 -3.62
C ILE A 95 11.64 -5.45 -2.98
N ILE A 96 11.76 -6.61 -3.62
CA ILE A 96 12.64 -7.71 -3.16
C ILE A 96 14.09 -7.23 -3.04
N PHE A 97 14.59 -6.53 -4.05
CA PHE A 97 15.93 -5.95 -4.02
C PHE A 97 16.12 -4.99 -2.84
N CYS A 98 15.15 -4.10 -2.59
CA CYS A 98 15.23 -3.17 -1.47
C CYS A 98 15.14 -3.88 -0.10
N LEU A 99 14.27 -4.87 0.06
CA LEU A 99 14.14 -5.66 1.30
C LEU A 99 15.44 -6.38 1.68
N ILE A 100 16.23 -6.80 0.69
CA ILE A 100 17.56 -7.40 0.91
C ILE A 100 18.59 -6.33 1.28
N LEU A 101 18.52 -5.16 0.64
CA LEU A 101 19.57 -4.15 0.72
C LEU A 101 19.47 -3.22 1.94
N ILE A 102 18.25 -2.92 2.40
CA ILE A 102 17.99 -2.07 3.59
C ILE A 102 18.77 -2.59 4.83
N PRO A 103 18.60 -3.84 5.29
CA PRO A 103 19.28 -4.34 6.49
C PRO A 103 20.80 -4.59 6.30
N GLN A 104 21.30 -4.51 5.07
CA GLN A 104 22.72 -4.72 4.73
C GLN A 104 23.47 -3.40 4.45
N SER A 105 22.76 -2.27 4.41
CA SER A 105 23.29 -0.98 3.96
C SER A 105 24.50 -0.49 4.77
N GLU A 106 24.45 -0.63 6.10
CA GLU A 106 25.54 -0.28 7.01
C GLU A 106 26.76 -1.19 6.79
N ALA A 107 26.55 -2.51 6.74
CA ALA A 107 27.61 -3.49 6.51
C ALA A 107 28.32 -3.29 5.16
N ILE A 108 27.58 -2.90 4.11
CA ILE A 108 28.14 -2.55 2.80
C ILE A 108 28.99 -1.27 2.91
N GLY A 109 28.53 -0.27 3.66
CA GLY A 109 29.29 0.97 3.92
C GLY A 109 30.61 0.70 4.64
N GLU A 110 30.60 -0.18 5.64
CA GLU A 110 31.81 -0.61 6.36
C GLU A 110 32.77 -1.42 5.48
N LEU A 111 32.24 -2.38 4.71
CA LEU A 111 33.02 -3.21 3.78
C LEU A 111 33.77 -2.35 2.74
N LEU A 112 33.11 -1.30 2.24
CA LEU A 112 33.69 -0.35 1.29
C LEU A 112 34.55 0.75 1.96
N ARG A 113 34.67 0.75 3.29
CA ARG A 113 35.32 1.80 4.09
C ARG A 113 34.79 3.20 3.79
N ALA A 114 33.51 3.28 3.44
CA ALA A 114 32.81 4.49 3.04
C ALA A 114 31.45 4.56 3.75
N PRO A 115 31.40 4.92 5.05
CA PRO A 115 30.16 4.90 5.82
C PRO A 115 29.08 5.83 5.25
N LYS A 116 29.50 6.96 4.64
CA LYS A 116 28.58 7.86 3.93
C LYS A 116 27.90 7.19 2.72
N LEU A 117 28.60 6.29 2.04
CA LEU A 117 28.03 5.54 0.92
C LEU A 117 26.96 4.55 1.41
N GLY A 118 27.20 3.89 2.56
CA GLY A 118 26.19 3.04 3.22
C GLY A 118 24.93 3.83 3.58
N LEU A 119 25.09 5.04 4.12
CA LEU A 119 23.99 5.94 4.41
C LEU A 119 23.21 6.36 3.14
N TYR A 120 23.90 6.77 2.08
CA TYR A 120 23.23 7.10 0.82
C TYR A 120 22.50 5.90 0.22
N LEU A 121 23.08 4.70 0.34
CA LEU A 121 22.46 3.46 -0.11
C LEU A 121 21.16 3.19 0.66
N LEU A 122 21.17 3.31 1.99
CA LEU A 122 19.98 3.18 2.83
C LEU A 122 18.89 4.17 2.42
N VAL A 123 19.24 5.45 2.26
CA VAL A 123 18.27 6.49 1.88
C VAL A 123 17.64 6.19 0.52
N ILE A 124 18.46 5.84 -0.48
CA ILE A 124 17.98 5.55 -1.83
C ILE A 124 17.08 4.30 -1.83
N THR A 125 17.45 3.24 -1.10
CA THR A 125 16.65 2.01 -1.05
C THR A 125 15.34 2.20 -0.30
N CYS A 126 15.31 2.98 0.78
CA CYS A 126 14.08 3.32 1.48
C CYS A 126 13.11 4.10 0.58
N VAL A 127 13.60 5.13 -0.13
CA VAL A 127 12.75 5.91 -1.05
C VAL A 127 12.28 5.05 -2.23
N LEU A 128 13.16 4.20 -2.78
CA LEU A 128 12.82 3.32 -3.89
C LEU A 128 11.82 2.23 -3.48
N PHE A 129 11.96 1.67 -2.27
CA PHE A 129 11.02 0.72 -1.69
C PHE A 129 9.64 1.35 -1.55
N ASP A 130 9.56 2.53 -0.92
CA ASP A 130 8.29 3.20 -0.64
C ASP A 130 7.56 3.57 -1.94
N PHE A 131 8.28 4.17 -2.89
CA PHE A 131 7.73 4.42 -4.22
C PHE A 131 7.25 3.15 -4.92
N SER A 132 8.05 2.08 -4.90
CA SER A 132 7.71 0.84 -5.62
C SER A 132 6.52 0.12 -4.99
N ALA A 133 6.43 0.09 -3.65
CA ALA A 133 5.31 -0.49 -2.93
C ALA A 133 4.01 0.24 -3.26
N GLN A 134 4.01 1.58 -3.17
CA GLN A 134 2.84 2.40 -3.50
C GLN A 134 2.46 2.29 -4.98
N ALA A 135 3.44 2.37 -5.88
CA ALA A 135 3.18 2.30 -7.32
C ALA A 135 2.63 0.94 -7.75
N CYS A 136 2.99 -0.15 -7.05
CA CYS A 136 2.54 -1.51 -7.35
C CYS A 136 1.05 -1.75 -7.04
N PHE A 137 0.45 -1.00 -6.11
CA PHE A 137 -0.99 -1.12 -5.84
C PHE A 137 -1.84 -0.77 -7.06
N ASN A 138 -1.46 0.25 -7.85
CA ASN A 138 -2.23 0.69 -9.03
C ASN A 138 -2.43 -0.41 -10.10
N PRO A 139 -1.39 -1.10 -10.61
CA PRO A 139 -1.59 -2.19 -11.55
C PRO A 139 -2.27 -3.41 -10.90
N CYS A 140 -2.14 -3.62 -9.58
CA CYS A 140 -2.89 -4.68 -8.88
C CYS A 140 -4.40 -4.38 -8.81
N GLU A 141 -4.79 -3.14 -8.52
CA GLU A 141 -6.19 -2.67 -8.56
C GLU A 141 -6.77 -2.76 -9.97
N SER A 142 -5.97 -2.39 -10.98
CA SER A 142 -6.39 -2.51 -12.37
C SER A 142 -6.56 -3.98 -12.78
N LEU A 143 -5.66 -4.86 -12.33
CA LEU A 143 -5.72 -6.29 -12.62
C LEU A 143 -6.96 -6.96 -12.01
N ILE A 144 -7.29 -6.67 -10.74
CA ILE A 144 -8.47 -7.25 -10.12
C ILE A 144 -9.75 -6.80 -10.83
N TYR A 145 -9.82 -5.54 -11.26
CA TYR A 145 -10.94 -5.06 -12.08
C TYR A 145 -11.02 -5.80 -13.42
N ASP A 146 -9.92 -5.88 -14.16
CA ASP A 146 -9.85 -6.54 -15.47
C ASP A 146 -10.25 -8.04 -15.39
N VAL A 147 -9.94 -8.72 -14.28
CA VAL A 147 -10.31 -10.13 -14.04
C VAL A 147 -11.77 -10.30 -13.65
N CYS A 148 -12.33 -9.38 -12.85
CA CYS A 148 -13.71 -9.48 -12.37
C CYS A 148 -14.75 -8.86 -13.32
N LYS A 149 -14.32 -8.12 -14.34
CA LYS A 149 -15.22 -7.52 -15.33
C LYS A 149 -16.08 -8.60 -16.01
N GLY A 150 -17.41 -8.47 -15.93
CA GLY A 150 -18.35 -9.40 -16.54
C GLY A 150 -18.54 -10.72 -15.77
N THR A 151 -17.98 -10.85 -14.57
CA THR A 151 -18.23 -11.99 -13.66
C THR A 151 -19.24 -11.58 -12.57
N PRO A 152 -19.95 -12.53 -11.92
CA PRO A 152 -20.86 -12.20 -10.82
C PRO A 152 -20.16 -11.54 -9.61
N GLN A 153 -18.83 -11.56 -9.56
CA GLN A 153 -18.00 -10.96 -8.50
C GLN A 153 -17.57 -9.52 -8.81
N GLU A 154 -17.97 -8.93 -9.94
CA GLU A 154 -17.63 -7.53 -10.30
C GLU A 154 -17.91 -6.53 -9.18
N ASN A 155 -19.08 -6.62 -8.55
CA ASN A 155 -19.45 -5.74 -7.43
C ASN A 155 -18.84 -6.14 -6.08
N SER A 156 -18.13 -7.27 -6.01
CA SER A 156 -17.56 -7.79 -4.76
C SER A 156 -16.03 -7.76 -4.73
N CYS A 157 -15.38 -7.49 -5.86
CA CYS A 157 -13.94 -7.63 -6.01
C CYS A 157 -13.17 -6.66 -5.09
N PHE A 158 -13.58 -5.39 -5.04
CA PHE A 158 -12.94 -4.39 -4.18
C PHE A 158 -13.18 -4.63 -2.68
N PHE A 159 -14.24 -5.35 -2.28
CA PHE A 159 -14.38 -5.79 -0.88
C PHE A 159 -13.37 -6.87 -0.52
N VAL A 160 -13.11 -7.83 -1.41
CA VAL A 160 -12.08 -8.86 -1.20
C VAL A 160 -10.67 -8.25 -1.24
N TYR A 161 -10.45 -7.28 -2.13
CA TYR A 161 -9.23 -6.48 -2.17
C TYR A 161 -9.00 -5.78 -0.82
N SER A 162 -9.99 -5.01 -0.34
CA SER A 162 -9.91 -4.27 0.93
C SER A 162 -9.69 -5.20 2.13
N PHE A 163 -10.33 -6.38 2.13
CA PHE A 163 -10.08 -7.43 3.12
C PHE A 163 -8.62 -7.90 3.08
N MET A 164 -8.07 -8.19 1.90
CA MET A 164 -6.69 -8.66 1.75
C MET A 164 -5.65 -7.61 2.12
N THR A 165 -5.87 -6.35 1.75
CA THR A 165 -5.05 -5.23 2.22
C THR A 165 -5.05 -5.19 3.74
N SER A 166 -6.24 -5.13 4.36
CA SER A 166 -6.37 -5.09 5.82
C SER A 166 -5.72 -6.30 6.52
N PHE A 167 -5.84 -7.50 5.94
CA PHE A 167 -5.20 -8.70 6.45
C PHE A 167 -3.66 -8.63 6.38
N GLY A 168 -3.10 -8.14 5.28
CA GLY A 168 -1.66 -7.87 5.15
C GLY A 168 -1.16 -6.89 6.20
N GLY A 169 -1.89 -5.79 6.40
CA GLY A 169 -1.60 -4.81 7.45
C GLY A 169 -1.63 -5.40 8.86
N CYS A 170 -2.59 -6.30 9.15
CA CYS A 170 -2.62 -7.02 10.43
C CYS A 170 -1.32 -7.79 10.68
N LEU A 171 -0.88 -8.56 9.69
CA LEU A 171 0.36 -9.33 9.79
C LEU A 171 1.57 -8.40 9.96
N GLY A 172 1.57 -7.26 9.27
CA GLY A 172 2.69 -6.31 9.27
C GLY A 172 2.86 -5.66 10.64
N TYR A 173 1.76 -5.16 11.20
CA TYR A 173 1.76 -4.58 12.54
C TYR A 173 1.99 -5.64 13.62
N LEU A 174 1.48 -6.87 13.46
CA LEU A 174 1.72 -7.96 14.39
C LEU A 174 3.22 -8.30 14.51
N ILE A 175 3.91 -8.45 13.38
CA ILE A 175 5.36 -8.74 13.39
C ILE A 175 6.17 -7.59 14.01
N THR A 176 5.70 -6.35 13.86
CA THR A 176 6.36 -5.19 14.48
C THR A 176 6.05 -5.07 15.98
N ALA A 177 4.90 -5.56 16.43
CA ALA A 177 4.51 -5.53 17.84
C ALA A 177 5.17 -6.65 18.66
N THR A 178 5.51 -7.77 18.02
CA THR A 178 6.21 -8.89 18.68
C THR A 178 7.68 -8.57 18.90
N ASP A 179 8.16 -8.81 20.12
CA ASP A 179 9.58 -8.72 20.46
C ASP A 179 10.31 -10.00 20.01
N TRP A 180 11.34 -9.86 19.18
CA TRP A 180 12.12 -10.97 18.65
C TRP A 180 13.51 -11.08 19.28
N THR A 181 13.86 -10.20 20.21
CA THR A 181 15.20 -10.10 20.83
C THR A 181 15.66 -11.41 21.45
N GLU A 182 14.78 -12.12 22.17
CA GLU A 182 15.12 -13.38 22.86
C GLU A 182 15.10 -14.63 21.95
N SER A 183 14.72 -14.49 20.68
CA SER A 183 14.62 -15.63 19.78
C SER A 183 16.00 -16.19 19.39
N PHE A 184 16.15 -17.52 19.39
CA PHE A 184 17.38 -18.21 18.99
C PHE A 184 17.88 -17.76 17.59
N LEU A 185 16.94 -17.54 16.66
CA LEU A 185 17.24 -17.10 15.31
C LEU A 185 17.74 -15.64 15.25
N SER A 186 17.22 -14.75 16.12
CA SER A 186 17.70 -13.36 16.22
C SER A 186 19.14 -13.30 16.72
N ASN A 187 19.47 -14.13 17.72
CA ASN A 187 20.84 -14.24 18.25
C ASN A 187 21.82 -14.79 17.19
N TYR A 188 21.40 -15.74 16.37
CA TYR A 188 22.22 -16.26 15.27
C TYR A 188 22.46 -15.22 14.16
N LEU A 189 21.43 -14.43 13.82
CA LEU A 189 21.48 -13.42 12.75
C LEU A 189 22.09 -12.07 13.19
N GLN A 190 22.54 -11.96 14.44
CA GLN A 190 23.09 -10.74 15.03
C GLN A 190 22.16 -9.52 14.88
N GLY A 191 20.88 -9.70 15.22
CA GLY A 191 19.93 -8.60 15.31
C GLY A 191 18.50 -8.97 14.87
N GLN A 192 17.52 -8.48 15.63
CA GLN A 192 16.10 -8.66 15.35
C GLN A 192 15.70 -8.11 13.98
N GLU A 193 16.25 -6.96 13.58
CA GLU A 193 15.92 -6.31 12.31
C GLU A 193 16.16 -7.25 11.12
N LYS A 194 17.35 -7.88 11.04
CA LYS A 194 17.69 -8.81 9.96
C LYS A 194 16.73 -10.00 9.90
N LEU A 195 16.35 -10.57 11.04
CA LEU A 195 15.38 -11.67 11.10
C LEU A 195 14.02 -11.21 10.57
N THR A 196 13.53 -10.07 11.02
CA THR A 196 12.23 -9.54 10.60
C THR A 196 12.20 -9.25 9.10
N PHE A 197 13.23 -8.63 8.53
CA PHE A 197 13.31 -8.39 7.08
C PHE A 197 13.36 -9.69 6.27
N ILE A 198 14.02 -10.75 6.77
CA ILE A 198 14.00 -12.08 6.12
C ILE A 198 12.59 -12.68 6.13
N VAL A 199 11.88 -12.62 7.26
CA VAL A 199 10.48 -13.09 7.33
C VAL A 199 9.60 -12.31 6.36
N ILE A 200 9.79 -10.99 6.27
CA ILE A 200 9.06 -10.12 5.35
C ILE A 200 9.30 -10.55 3.90
N LEU A 201 10.57 -10.74 3.52
CA LEU A 201 10.98 -11.19 2.20
C LEU A 201 10.41 -12.56 1.82
N LEU A 202 10.45 -13.54 2.73
CA LEU A 202 9.92 -14.88 2.47
C LEU A 202 8.41 -14.85 2.25
N PHE A 203 7.66 -14.12 3.08
CA PHE A 203 6.22 -13.99 2.88
C PHE A 203 5.89 -13.28 1.57
N PHE A 204 6.56 -12.16 1.27
CA PHE A 204 6.33 -11.40 0.04
C PHE A 204 6.59 -12.25 -1.21
N THR A 205 7.71 -12.99 -1.25
CA THR A 205 8.03 -13.88 -2.37
C THR A 205 7.02 -15.02 -2.54
N ILE A 206 6.47 -15.57 -1.46
CA ILE A 206 5.37 -16.54 -1.51
C ILE A 206 4.12 -15.91 -2.15
N THR A 207 3.71 -14.72 -1.67
CA THR A 207 2.52 -14.03 -2.21
C THR A 207 2.67 -13.60 -3.68
N LEU A 208 3.89 -13.24 -4.09
CA LEU A 208 4.21 -12.97 -5.49
C LEU A 208 4.07 -14.24 -6.33
N CYS A 209 4.67 -15.34 -5.89
CA CYS A 209 4.59 -16.62 -6.59
C CYS A 209 3.15 -17.10 -6.73
N SER A 210 2.32 -17.01 -5.68
CA SER A 210 0.90 -17.39 -5.74
C SER A 210 0.13 -16.57 -6.76
N THR A 211 0.28 -15.24 -6.76
CA THR A 211 -0.39 -14.39 -7.76
C THR A 211 0.12 -14.68 -9.18
N LEU A 212 1.41 -14.89 -9.39
CA LEU A 212 1.96 -15.19 -10.72
C LEU A 212 1.52 -16.55 -11.29
N ILE A 213 1.26 -17.54 -10.43
CA ILE A 213 0.76 -18.85 -10.85
C ILE A 213 -0.74 -18.79 -11.16
N SER A 214 -1.52 -18.01 -10.41
CA SER A 214 -2.98 -17.96 -10.57
C SER A 214 -3.50 -16.90 -11.55
N ALA A 215 -2.74 -15.83 -11.77
CA ALA A 215 -3.10 -14.77 -12.71
C ALA A 215 -2.77 -15.19 -14.16
N ASN A 216 -3.73 -15.81 -14.82
CA ASN A 216 -3.74 -15.97 -16.27
C ASN A 216 -4.43 -14.75 -16.89
N GLU A 217 -3.66 -13.72 -17.25
CA GLU A 217 -4.17 -12.64 -18.08
C GLU A 217 -4.46 -13.16 -19.50
N LYS A 218 -5.64 -12.83 -20.05
CA LYS A 218 -5.93 -13.08 -21.46
C LYS A 218 -5.00 -12.20 -22.29
N VAL A 219 -4.29 -12.79 -23.25
CA VAL A 219 -3.50 -12.05 -24.23
C VAL A 219 -4.46 -11.16 -25.01
N TYR A 220 -4.09 -9.88 -25.19
CA TYR A 220 -4.88 -8.93 -25.96
C TYR A 220 -4.88 -9.36 -27.44
N ASP A 221 -5.98 -9.93 -27.92
CA ASP A 221 -6.14 -10.35 -29.32
C ASP A 221 -6.30 -9.13 -30.24
N SER A 222 -5.63 -9.20 -31.38
CA SER A 222 -5.31 -8.12 -32.31
C SER A 222 -6.46 -7.56 -33.16
N LEU A 223 -7.73 -7.71 -32.76
CA LEU A 223 -8.87 -7.37 -33.63
C LEU A 223 -9.31 -5.88 -33.62
N ASP A 224 -8.81 -5.04 -32.69
CA ASP A 224 -9.03 -3.57 -32.70
C ASP A 224 -7.88 -2.82 -33.40
N GLU A 225 -7.62 -3.19 -34.66
CA GLU A 225 -6.33 -3.03 -35.33
C GLU A 225 -6.03 -1.66 -36.00
N GLN A 226 -6.79 -0.56 -35.79
CA GLN A 226 -6.63 0.62 -36.69
C GLN A 226 -6.30 2.00 -36.09
N ILE A 227 -6.14 2.24 -34.78
CA ILE A 227 -6.01 3.64 -34.27
C ILE A 227 -4.66 4.03 -33.64
N SER A 228 -3.69 3.14 -33.39
CA SER A 228 -2.54 3.51 -32.52
C SER A 228 -1.13 3.24 -33.06
N PHE A 229 -0.90 3.36 -34.37
CA PHE A 229 0.44 3.14 -34.96
C PHE A 229 1.41 4.35 -34.91
N SER A 230 1.04 5.45 -34.22
CA SER A 230 1.86 6.67 -34.11
C SER A 230 2.75 6.72 -32.85
N ASP A 231 2.35 6.10 -31.73
CA ASP A 231 2.94 6.41 -30.42
C ASP A 231 4.02 5.42 -29.94
N THR A 232 4.23 4.32 -30.67
CA THR A 232 5.10 3.20 -30.24
C THR A 232 6.59 3.48 -30.38
N GLN A 233 7.01 4.59 -30.99
CA GLN A 233 8.43 4.95 -31.14
C GLN A 233 9.07 5.52 -29.86
N ILE A 234 8.29 5.93 -28.85
CA ILE A 234 8.83 6.58 -27.64
C ILE A 234 9.41 5.55 -26.63
N ILE A 235 8.99 4.29 -26.70
CA ILE A 235 9.35 3.25 -25.72
C ILE A 235 10.81 2.77 -25.84
N TYR A 236 11.48 3.03 -26.98
CA TYR A 236 12.83 2.50 -27.26
C TYR A 236 13.96 3.54 -27.32
N SER A 237 13.72 4.81 -26.96
CA SER A 237 14.80 5.81 -26.94
C SER A 237 15.50 5.85 -25.58
N LEU A 238 16.75 5.38 -25.54
CA LEU A 238 17.66 5.33 -24.40
C LEU A 238 18.08 6.72 -23.85
N PHE A 239 17.44 7.81 -24.28
CA PHE A 239 17.83 9.17 -23.96
C PHE A 239 17.00 9.77 -22.82
N PRO A 240 17.64 10.35 -21.78
CA PRO A 240 16.94 10.97 -20.64
C PRO A 240 15.93 12.04 -21.05
N ILE A 241 16.21 12.75 -22.14
CA ILE A 241 15.40 13.89 -22.62
C ILE A 241 14.04 13.42 -23.15
N ASP A 242 13.99 12.31 -23.88
CA ASP A 242 12.74 11.82 -24.48
C ASP A 242 11.84 11.16 -23.43
N PHE A 243 12.44 10.52 -22.41
CA PHE A 243 11.71 10.09 -21.22
C PHE A 243 11.09 11.29 -20.47
N LEU A 244 11.86 12.37 -20.25
CA LEU A 244 11.33 13.58 -19.60
C LEU A 244 10.19 14.22 -20.40
N LYS A 245 10.28 14.28 -21.73
CA LYS A 245 9.18 14.74 -22.59
C LYS A 245 7.94 13.85 -22.44
N TYR A 246 8.12 12.53 -22.41
CA TYR A 246 7.03 11.57 -22.23
C TYR A 246 6.35 11.72 -20.87
N VAL A 247 7.13 11.88 -19.80
CA VAL A 247 6.63 12.16 -18.45
C VAL A 247 5.82 13.46 -18.45
N PHE A 248 6.38 14.55 -19.01
CA PHE A 248 5.69 15.84 -19.07
C PHE A 248 4.40 15.77 -19.89
N TYR A 249 4.42 15.11 -21.05
CA TYR A 249 3.26 14.89 -21.89
C TYR A 249 2.15 14.14 -21.14
N THR A 250 2.51 13.05 -20.46
CA THR A 250 1.55 12.22 -19.73
C THR A 250 0.95 12.98 -18.55
N ILE A 251 1.77 13.67 -17.75
CA ILE A 251 1.31 14.51 -16.64
C ILE A 251 0.38 15.62 -17.16
N SER A 252 0.75 16.30 -18.24
CA SER A 252 -0.10 17.33 -18.85
C SER A 252 -1.45 16.77 -19.29
N ASN A 253 -1.47 15.56 -19.85
CA ASN A 253 -2.71 14.92 -20.27
C ASN A 253 -3.56 14.46 -19.07
N SER A 254 -2.95 13.97 -18.00
CA SER A 254 -3.63 13.63 -16.74
C SER A 254 -4.27 14.88 -16.11
N VAL A 255 -3.55 15.99 -16.06
CA VAL A 255 -4.08 17.28 -15.57
C VAL A 255 -5.25 17.74 -16.42
N LYS A 256 -5.13 17.67 -17.76
CA LYS A 256 -6.23 18.00 -18.67
C LYS A 256 -7.45 17.12 -18.40
N THR A 257 -7.26 15.82 -18.20
CA THR A 257 -8.33 14.86 -17.90
C THR A 257 -9.05 15.24 -16.61
N ILE A 258 -8.30 15.57 -15.55
CA ILE A 258 -8.84 16.05 -14.26
C ILE A 258 -9.68 17.32 -14.46
N ILE A 259 -9.21 18.26 -15.27
CA ILE A 259 -9.93 19.52 -15.54
C ILE A 259 -11.17 19.29 -16.41
N THR A 260 -11.19 18.27 -17.28
CA THR A 260 -12.33 17.96 -18.15
C THR A 260 -13.35 17.00 -17.54
N MET A 261 -13.04 16.34 -16.42
CA MET A 261 -13.90 15.31 -15.84
C MET A 261 -15.28 15.87 -15.42
N PRO A 262 -16.36 15.06 -15.42
CA PRO A 262 -17.69 15.52 -15.00
C PRO A 262 -17.72 15.94 -13.52
N PHE A 263 -18.63 16.84 -13.16
CA PHE A 263 -18.72 17.44 -11.81
C PHE A 263 -18.83 16.39 -10.69
N VAL A 264 -19.56 15.30 -10.93
CA VAL A 264 -19.72 14.20 -9.96
C VAL A 264 -18.38 13.53 -9.61
N LEU A 265 -17.54 13.26 -10.61
CA LEU A 265 -16.22 12.68 -10.40
C LEU A 265 -15.24 13.65 -9.75
N ARG A 266 -15.32 14.97 -10.04
CA ARG A 266 -14.47 15.98 -9.36
C ARG A 266 -14.72 16.02 -7.86
N ARG A 267 -15.99 15.95 -7.46
CA ARG A 267 -16.37 15.91 -6.04
C ARG A 267 -15.83 14.67 -5.35
N LEU A 268 -15.87 13.52 -6.03
CA LEU A 268 -15.29 12.29 -5.53
C LEU A 268 -13.78 12.43 -5.38
N THR A 269 -13.06 12.92 -6.40
CA THR A 269 -11.60 13.13 -6.33
C THR A 269 -11.18 14.02 -5.16
N LEU A 270 -11.91 15.12 -4.92
CA LEU A 270 -11.62 16.01 -3.78
C LEU A 270 -11.86 15.32 -2.44
N ALA A 271 -12.99 14.63 -2.29
CA ALA A 271 -13.31 13.89 -1.07
C ALA A 271 -12.27 12.79 -0.79
N GLU A 272 -11.84 12.08 -1.84
CA GLU A 272 -10.86 11.01 -1.78
C GLU A 272 -9.47 11.55 -1.39
N CYS A 273 -9.05 12.66 -2.02
CA CYS A 273 -7.80 13.32 -1.70
C CYS A 273 -7.73 13.75 -0.23
N CYS A 274 -8.78 14.39 0.29
CA CYS A 274 -8.84 14.78 1.70
C CYS A 274 -8.86 13.57 2.65
N SER A 275 -9.59 12.51 2.29
CA SER A 275 -9.75 11.32 3.13
C SER A 275 -8.47 10.50 3.22
N TRP A 276 -7.78 10.26 2.09
CA TRP A 276 -6.47 9.59 2.09
C TRP A 276 -5.39 10.41 2.77
N SER A 277 -5.40 11.74 2.61
CA SER A 277 -4.46 12.61 3.32
C SER A 277 -4.60 12.47 4.84
N ALA A 278 -5.84 12.42 5.34
CA ALA A 278 -6.10 12.21 6.77
C ALA A 278 -5.67 10.82 7.25
N LEU A 279 -5.98 9.77 6.48
CA LEU A 279 -5.62 8.38 6.81
C LEU A 279 -4.10 8.17 6.81
N MET A 280 -3.39 8.70 5.81
CA MET A 280 -1.93 8.57 5.70
C MET A 280 -1.22 9.32 6.84
N THR A 281 -1.71 10.51 7.19
CA THR A 281 -1.17 11.27 8.33
C THR A 281 -1.36 10.49 9.64
N PHE A 282 -2.53 9.85 9.81
CA PHE A 282 -2.77 8.98 10.95
C PHE A 282 -1.79 7.79 10.97
N ASN A 283 -1.70 7.02 9.89
CA ASN A 283 -0.82 5.84 9.84
C ASN A 283 0.66 6.18 10.07
N LEU A 284 1.11 7.34 9.60
CA LEU A 284 2.51 7.77 9.71
C LEU A 284 2.90 8.24 11.11
N PHE A 285 2.04 9.03 11.76
CA PHE A 285 2.39 9.73 13.00
C PHE A 285 1.73 9.18 14.26
N PHE A 286 0.82 8.22 14.15
CA PHE A 286 0.09 7.70 15.31
C PHE A 286 1.00 7.03 16.34
N THR A 287 1.96 6.20 15.89
CA THR A 287 2.92 5.53 16.78
C THR A 287 3.79 6.53 17.53
N ASP A 288 4.27 7.54 16.82
CA ASP A 288 5.13 8.58 17.36
C ASP A 288 4.35 9.46 18.36
N PHE A 289 3.10 9.80 18.03
CA PHE A 289 2.20 10.51 18.93
C PHE A 289 2.01 9.78 20.26
N VAL A 290 1.75 8.46 20.24
CA VAL A 290 1.60 7.67 21.46
C VAL A 290 2.92 7.60 22.24
N GLY A 291 4.03 7.33 21.54
CA GLY A 291 5.37 7.26 22.14
C GLY A 291 5.78 8.53 22.86
N GLN A 292 5.62 9.68 22.21
CA GLN A 292 6.03 10.97 22.75
C GLN A 292 4.99 11.59 23.70
N THR A 293 3.72 11.62 23.31
CA THR A 293 2.70 12.45 23.98
C THR A 293 1.97 11.72 25.10
N ILE A 294 1.85 10.39 25.02
CA ILE A 294 1.17 9.58 26.05
C ILE A 294 2.19 8.99 27.01
N TYR A 295 3.26 8.38 26.47
CA TYR A 295 4.31 7.73 27.27
C TYR A 295 5.41 8.69 27.73
N ASN A 296 5.43 9.94 27.25
CA ASN A 296 6.46 10.94 27.57
C ASN A 296 7.87 10.41 27.29
N GLY A 297 8.01 9.65 26.20
CA GLY A 297 9.29 9.16 25.70
C GLY A 297 9.92 10.14 24.72
N ASP A 298 11.25 10.04 24.55
CA ASP A 298 12.00 10.84 23.60
C ASP A 298 12.67 9.91 22.57
N PRO A 299 12.35 10.03 21.26
CA PRO A 299 13.02 9.26 20.23
C PRO A 299 14.50 9.63 20.05
N SER A 300 14.91 10.86 20.41
CA SER A 300 16.27 11.35 20.23
C SER A 300 17.19 11.01 21.41
N ALA A 301 16.67 10.42 22.49
CA ALA A 301 17.45 10.01 23.65
C ALA A 301 18.28 8.73 23.37
N ASP A 302 19.40 8.58 24.08
CA ASP A 302 20.30 7.43 23.92
C ASP A 302 19.57 6.09 24.08
N GLU A 303 19.99 5.04 23.37
CA GLU A 303 19.33 3.72 23.35
C GLU A 303 19.15 3.08 24.73
N SER A 304 19.99 3.43 25.71
CA SER A 304 19.93 2.91 27.09
C SER A 304 19.18 3.83 28.07
N SER A 305 18.71 4.98 27.61
CA SER A 305 17.99 5.96 28.44
C SER A 305 16.58 5.49 28.78
N VAL A 306 16.06 5.94 29.92
CA VAL A 306 14.69 5.60 30.37
C VAL A 306 13.66 6.21 29.42
N GLU A 307 13.97 7.37 28.86
CA GLU A 307 13.18 8.14 27.91
C GLU A 307 13.00 7.36 26.60
N ARG A 308 14.07 6.75 26.07
CA ARG A 308 13.98 5.92 24.85
C ARG A 308 13.21 4.63 25.10
N ILE A 309 13.42 3.98 26.24
CA ILE A 309 12.67 2.77 26.61
C ILE A 309 11.16 3.07 26.70
N ARG A 310 10.76 4.22 27.27
CA ARG A 310 9.36 4.66 27.31
C ARG A 310 8.80 4.91 25.91
N TYR A 311 9.58 5.54 25.03
CA TYR A 311 9.20 5.75 23.64
C TYR A 311 8.92 4.40 22.94
N ASP A 312 9.86 3.44 23.03
CA ASP A 312 9.70 2.13 22.41
C ASP A 312 8.52 1.33 23.01
N GLN A 313 8.24 1.49 24.32
CA GLN A 313 7.03 0.94 24.94
C GLN A 313 5.75 1.56 24.38
N GLY A 314 5.72 2.88 24.20
CA GLY A 314 4.58 3.58 23.61
C GLY A 314 4.36 3.21 22.14
N VAL A 315 5.44 3.10 21.34
CA VAL A 315 5.37 2.63 19.96
C VAL A 315 4.77 1.22 19.90
N ARG A 316 5.26 0.28 20.74
CA ARG A 316 4.67 -1.07 20.83
C ARG A 316 3.20 -1.05 21.21
N ALA A 317 2.81 -0.22 22.18
CA ALA A 317 1.42 -0.08 22.60
C ALA A 317 0.54 0.47 21.45
N ALA A 318 1.05 1.40 20.66
CA ALA A 318 0.38 1.96 19.48
C ALA A 318 0.28 0.96 18.33
N SER A 319 1.29 0.11 18.11
CA SER A 319 1.25 -0.95 17.10
C SER A 319 0.08 -1.91 17.33
N TYR A 320 -0.32 -2.16 18.59
CA TYR A 320 -1.56 -2.90 18.87
C TYR A 320 -2.82 -2.14 18.41
N GLY A 321 -2.86 -0.81 18.56
CA GLY A 321 -3.94 0.02 18.03
C GLY A 321 -4.07 -0.08 16.51
N LEU A 322 -2.94 -0.03 15.78
CA LEU A 322 -2.89 -0.21 14.33
C LEU A 322 -3.22 -1.65 13.89
N LEU A 323 -2.80 -2.65 14.67
CA LEU A 323 -3.24 -4.03 14.46
C LEU A 323 -4.76 -4.16 14.55
N PHE A 324 -5.37 -3.60 15.60
CA PHE A 324 -6.83 -3.63 15.75
C PHE A 324 -7.54 -2.79 14.68
N HIS A 325 -6.95 -1.69 14.22
CA HIS A 325 -7.43 -0.93 13.06
C HIS A 325 -7.57 -1.83 11.83
N CYS A 326 -6.51 -2.59 11.51
CA CYS A 326 -6.55 -3.51 10.38
C CYS A 326 -7.55 -4.66 10.60
N ILE A 327 -7.69 -5.18 11.82
CA ILE A 327 -8.69 -6.23 12.13
C ILE A 327 -10.10 -5.70 11.92
N VAL A 328 -10.42 -4.50 12.42
CA VAL A 328 -11.73 -3.87 12.24
C VAL A 328 -11.99 -3.60 10.75
N GLY A 329 -11.00 -3.13 9.99
CA GLY A 329 -11.10 -2.94 8.55
C GLY A 329 -11.41 -4.26 7.81
N ALA A 330 -10.67 -5.33 8.13
CA ALA A 330 -10.88 -6.65 7.54
C ALA A 330 -12.28 -7.22 7.86
N LEU A 331 -12.76 -7.06 9.10
CA LEU A 331 -14.11 -7.51 9.48
C LEU A 331 -15.22 -6.65 8.84
N TYR A 332 -14.97 -5.37 8.61
CA TYR A 332 -15.94 -4.45 8.04
C TYR A 332 -16.05 -4.54 6.52
N ALA A 333 -14.96 -4.84 5.80
CA ALA A 333 -14.95 -4.97 4.35
C ALA A 333 -16.06 -5.89 3.77
N PRO A 334 -16.30 -7.11 4.28
CA PRO A 334 -17.42 -7.95 3.80
C PRO A 334 -18.80 -7.44 4.25
N LEU A 335 -18.88 -6.68 5.35
CA LEU A 335 -20.11 -6.07 5.84
C LEU A 335 -20.54 -4.83 5.04
N LEU A 336 -19.62 -4.20 4.30
CA LEU A 336 -19.95 -3.06 3.45
C LEU A 336 -21.02 -3.37 2.41
N LYS A 337 -20.96 -4.56 1.78
CA LYS A 337 -21.92 -4.96 0.74
C LYS A 337 -23.38 -4.97 1.25
N PRO A 338 -23.74 -5.71 2.32
CA PRO A 338 -25.12 -5.66 2.83
C PRO A 338 -25.51 -4.28 3.35
N LEU A 339 -24.58 -3.51 3.92
CA LEU A 339 -24.86 -2.14 4.37
C LEU A 339 -25.19 -1.21 3.20
N ILE A 340 -24.43 -1.28 2.11
CA ILE A 340 -24.70 -0.51 0.89
C ILE A 340 -26.07 -0.86 0.31
N ASN A 341 -26.45 -2.13 0.31
CA ASN A 341 -27.76 -2.57 -0.19
C ASN A 341 -28.93 -2.10 0.67
N GLN A 342 -28.75 -1.98 1.99
CA GLN A 342 -29.82 -1.57 2.92
C GLN A 342 -29.91 -0.05 3.09
N PHE A 343 -28.77 0.64 3.25
CA PHE A 343 -28.68 2.04 3.62
C PHE A 343 -28.26 2.97 2.47
N GLY A 344 -27.78 2.40 1.37
CA GLY A 344 -27.28 3.13 0.22
C GLY A 344 -25.80 3.52 0.35
N ILE A 345 -25.14 3.67 -0.81
CA ILE A 345 -23.68 3.90 -0.92
C ILE A 345 -23.22 5.19 -0.23
N HIS A 346 -24.00 6.26 -0.32
CA HIS A 346 -23.64 7.57 0.25
C HIS A 346 -23.68 7.58 1.78
N LEU A 347 -24.68 6.94 2.39
CA LEU A 347 -24.82 6.91 3.84
C LEU A 347 -23.73 6.03 4.46
N THR A 348 -23.45 4.86 3.87
CA THR A 348 -22.38 3.96 4.32
C THR A 348 -21.01 4.65 4.29
N PHE A 349 -20.68 5.35 3.20
CA PHE A 349 -19.42 6.09 3.10
C PHE A 349 -19.33 7.22 4.13
N SER A 350 -20.39 8.03 4.23
CA SER A 350 -20.42 9.18 5.16
C SER A 350 -20.32 8.73 6.61
N PHE A 351 -20.94 7.59 6.95
CA PHE A 351 -20.86 7.00 8.27
C PHE A 351 -19.44 6.54 8.62
N GLY A 352 -18.76 5.83 7.72
CA GLY A 352 -17.37 5.40 7.91
C GLY A 352 -16.43 6.57 8.14
N MET A 353 -16.55 7.63 7.32
CA MET A 353 -15.73 8.84 7.45
C MET A 353 -16.08 9.67 8.69
N PHE A 354 -17.36 9.71 9.09
CA PHE A 354 -17.77 10.37 10.33
C PHE A 354 -17.18 9.67 11.56
N ILE A 355 -17.22 8.34 11.61
CA ILE A 355 -16.55 7.59 12.70
C ILE A 355 -15.05 7.85 12.69
N PHE A 356 -14.41 7.84 11.52
CA PHE A 356 -12.98 8.16 11.42
C PHE A 356 -12.66 9.54 12.04
N ALA A 357 -13.41 10.58 11.67
CA ALA A 357 -13.21 11.92 12.20
C ALA A 357 -13.46 12.01 13.72
N LEU A 358 -14.52 11.36 14.20
CA LEU A 358 -14.84 11.30 15.63
C LEU A 358 -13.75 10.57 16.43
N SER A 359 -13.29 9.43 15.94
CA SER A 359 -12.19 8.67 16.54
C SER A 359 -10.93 9.51 16.65
N MET A 360 -10.55 10.23 15.60
CA MET A 360 -9.37 11.11 15.62
C MET A 360 -9.51 12.25 16.64
N LEU A 361 -10.69 12.84 16.75
CA LEU A 361 -10.96 13.90 17.73
C LEU A 361 -10.84 13.37 19.17
N VAL A 362 -11.40 12.19 19.46
CA VAL A 362 -11.33 11.59 20.80
C VAL A 362 -9.90 11.16 21.13
N THR A 363 -9.14 10.63 20.16
CA THR A 363 -7.71 10.30 20.33
C THR A 363 -6.90 11.53 20.72
N TYR A 364 -7.14 12.68 20.09
CA TYR A 364 -6.42 13.93 20.40
C TYR A 364 -6.70 14.44 21.82
N ILE A 365 -7.94 14.33 22.29
CA ILE A 365 -8.34 14.82 23.62
C ILE A 365 -7.90 13.84 24.73
N SER A 366 -7.82 12.56 24.42
CA SER A 366 -7.58 11.50 25.41
C SER A 366 -6.11 11.34 25.76
N ARG A 367 -5.81 11.16 27.05
CA ARG A 367 -4.47 10.80 27.56
C ARG A 367 -4.36 9.34 28.00
N ASN A 368 -5.47 8.59 27.93
CA ASN A 368 -5.49 7.18 28.30
C ASN A 368 -5.23 6.30 27.08
N ILE A 369 -4.18 5.46 27.15
CA ILE A 369 -3.77 4.56 26.08
C ILE A 369 -4.89 3.59 25.62
N ILE A 370 -5.72 3.12 26.55
CA ILE A 370 -6.81 2.20 26.21
C ILE A 370 -7.84 2.90 25.33
N ILE A 371 -8.23 4.12 25.70
CA ILE A 371 -9.18 4.92 24.90
C ILE A 371 -8.58 5.23 23.53
N VAL A 372 -7.31 5.64 23.50
CA VAL A 372 -6.60 5.95 22.25
C VAL A 372 -6.53 4.74 21.32
N ASN A 373 -6.22 3.55 21.84
CA ASN A 373 -6.18 2.33 21.03
C ASN A 373 -7.57 1.86 20.57
N ILE A 374 -8.63 2.05 21.37
CA ILE A 374 -10.01 1.76 20.94
C ILE A 374 -10.44 2.74 19.84
N MET A 375 -10.11 4.02 19.96
CA MET A 375 -10.43 4.99 18.92
C MET A 375 -9.62 4.72 17.65
N ALA A 376 -8.33 4.38 17.78
CA ALA A 376 -7.48 3.97 16.67
C ALA A 376 -8.07 2.74 15.95
N SER A 377 -8.56 1.73 16.67
CA SER A 377 -9.16 0.55 16.01
C SER A 377 -10.41 0.90 15.20
N LEU A 378 -11.26 1.82 15.68
CA LEU A 378 -12.44 2.29 14.96
C LEU A 378 -12.12 3.02 13.65
N THR A 379 -10.93 3.60 13.51
CA THR A 379 -10.53 4.23 12.24
C THR A 379 -10.42 3.22 11.08
N GLY A 380 -10.32 1.92 11.37
CA GLY A 380 -10.36 0.85 10.37
C GLY A 380 -11.66 0.80 9.54
N LEU A 381 -12.78 1.27 10.13
CA LEU A 381 -14.05 1.42 9.39
C LEU A 381 -13.93 2.46 8.26
N GLY A 382 -13.20 3.55 8.53
CA GLY A 382 -12.88 4.57 7.54
C GLY A 382 -11.99 4.01 6.43
N MET A 383 -10.92 3.29 6.77
CA MET A 383 -10.01 2.66 5.81
C MET A 383 -10.75 1.71 4.85
N ALA A 384 -11.58 0.82 5.38
CA ALA A 384 -12.33 -0.13 4.56
C ALA A 384 -13.37 0.57 3.66
N SER A 385 -14.02 1.63 4.16
CA SER A 385 -14.93 2.46 3.37
C SER A 385 -14.22 3.15 2.21
N LEU A 386 -13.05 3.73 2.48
CA LEU A 386 -12.23 4.48 1.54
C LEU A 386 -11.65 3.57 0.44
N THR A 387 -11.23 2.36 0.78
CA THR A 387 -10.64 1.41 -0.18
C THR A 387 -11.67 0.69 -1.06
N SER A 388 -12.96 0.65 -0.67
CA SER A 388 -13.97 -0.14 -1.40
C SER A 388 -15.02 0.71 -2.14
N ILE A 389 -15.54 1.75 -1.48
CA ILE A 389 -16.73 2.47 -1.97
C ILE A 389 -16.45 3.35 -3.20
N PRO A 390 -15.39 4.18 -3.23
CA PRO A 390 -15.10 5.04 -4.38
C PRO A 390 -14.94 4.25 -5.67
N TYR A 391 -14.21 3.14 -5.64
CA TYR A 391 -14.04 2.26 -6.79
C TYR A 391 -15.37 1.65 -7.25
N THR A 392 -16.17 1.12 -6.32
CA THR A 392 -17.52 0.62 -6.63
C THR A 392 -18.42 1.70 -7.26
N LEU A 393 -18.29 2.95 -6.81
CA LEU A 393 -19.06 4.07 -7.34
C LEU A 393 -18.63 4.44 -8.77
N VAL A 394 -17.33 4.47 -9.04
CA VAL A 394 -16.79 4.71 -10.40
C VAL A 394 -17.24 3.60 -11.36
N MET A 395 -17.18 2.36 -10.91
CA MET A 395 -17.65 1.19 -11.66
C MET A 395 -19.11 1.30 -12.05
N THR A 396 -19.97 1.59 -11.07
CA THR A 396 -21.41 1.76 -11.28
C THR A 396 -21.72 2.95 -12.18
N TYR A 397 -20.93 4.03 -12.10
CA TYR A 397 -21.09 5.20 -12.95
C TYR A 397 -20.87 4.89 -14.42
N TYR A 398 -19.84 4.10 -14.75
CA TYR A 398 -19.57 3.70 -16.14
C TYR A 398 -20.53 2.62 -16.63
N ALA A 399 -20.91 1.67 -15.78
CA ALA A 399 -21.88 0.63 -16.13
C ALA A 399 -23.28 1.19 -16.47
N ASN A 400 -23.69 2.30 -15.85
CA ASN A 400 -24.97 2.96 -16.14
C ASN A 400 -24.92 3.92 -17.34
N ARG A 401 -23.73 4.14 -17.92
CA ARG A 401 -23.51 5.07 -19.03
C ARG A 401 -23.45 4.35 -20.39
N GLU A 402 -23.13 3.06 -20.37
CA GLU A 402 -23.37 2.09 -21.45
C GLU A 402 -24.85 1.68 -21.45
#